data_AF-A0A2I0TH63-F1
#
_entry.id   AF-A0A2I0TH63-F1
#
_cell.length_a   1.000
_cell.length_b   1.000
_cell.length_c   1.000
_cell.angle_alpha   90.00
_cell.angle_beta   90.00
_cell.angle_gamma   90.00
#
_symmetry.space_group_name_H-M   'P 1'
#
loop_
_entity.id
_entity.type
_entity.pdbx_description
1 polymer ?
#
loop_
_entity_poly.entity_id
_entity_poly.type
_entity_poly.pdbx_seq_one_letter_code
_entity_poly.pdbx_strand_id
1 'polypeptide(L)'
;MGGMEAVITGLADDFQILKQHRKLFTFGVSFGTFLLALFCITNGGIYVLTLLDTFAAGTSILFAVLMEAIGVSWFYGVDRFSEDIQQMMGFKPGLYWRLCWKFVSPAFLLFVVIVSIINFKPLTYDDYTFPLWANRIGWGIALSSMILVPAYIIYKFMSVRGTFKERLAYCITPENEHQLVAQGNVRQFKAYTLAPLERRLTIVRDLAGNPGQT
;
A
#
# COMPACT_ATOMS: atom_id res chain seq x y z
N MET A 1 -9.55 -15.62 -10.10
CA MET A 1 -9.23 -16.15 -8.76
C MET A 1 -8.16 -15.33 -8.02
N GLY A 2 -7.13 -14.80 -8.69
CA GLY A 2 -6.05 -14.06 -8.00
C GLY A 2 -6.49 -12.82 -7.19
N GLY A 3 -7.49 -12.06 -7.64
CA GLY A 3 -7.93 -10.84 -6.93
C GLY A 3 -8.47 -11.12 -5.52
N MET A 4 -9.26 -12.18 -5.34
CA MET A 4 -9.77 -12.55 -4.02
C MET A 4 -8.66 -13.08 -3.11
N GLU A 5 -7.73 -13.87 -3.65
CA GLU A 5 -6.57 -14.36 -2.90
C GLU A 5 -5.65 -13.22 -2.45
N ALA A 6 -5.47 -12.17 -3.27
CA ALA A 6 -4.69 -10.99 -2.91
C ALA A 6 -5.31 -10.26 -1.70
N VAL A 7 -6.63 -10.08 -1.69
CA VAL A 7 -7.34 -9.46 -0.55
C VAL A 7 -7.24 -10.33 0.70
N ILE A 8 -7.46 -11.64 0.55
CA ILE A 8 -7.41 -12.58 1.69
C ILE A 8 -6.01 -12.64 2.29
N THR A 9 -5.00 -12.75 1.44
CA THR A 9 -3.59 -12.82 1.86
C THR A 9 -3.16 -11.51 2.53
N GLY A 10 -3.46 -10.36 1.91
CA GLY A 10 -3.11 -9.05 2.48
C GLY A 10 -3.72 -8.82 3.87
N LEU A 11 -4.99 -9.20 4.07
CA LEU A 11 -5.63 -9.08 5.38
C LEU A 11 -5.13 -10.12 6.41
N ALA A 12 -4.78 -11.32 5.96
CA ALA A 12 -4.26 -12.37 6.83
C ALA A 12 -2.81 -12.10 7.29
N ASP A 13 -2.02 -11.37 6.51
CA ASP A 13 -0.65 -11.00 6.88
C ASP A 13 -0.62 -9.94 7.99
N ASP A 14 -1.52 -8.95 7.94
CA ASP A 14 -1.62 -7.90 8.97
C ASP A 14 -2.27 -8.39 10.28
N PHE A 15 -3.26 -9.28 10.22
CA PHE A 15 -4.00 -9.76 11.39
C PHE A 15 -3.76 -11.25 11.67
N GLN A 16 -2.87 -11.56 12.62
CA GLN A 16 -2.59 -12.95 13.05
C GLN A 16 -3.86 -13.68 13.57
N ILE A 17 -4.84 -12.95 14.11
CA ILE A 17 -6.12 -13.50 14.58
C ILE A 17 -6.97 -14.02 13.39
N LEU A 18 -6.94 -13.32 12.24
CA LEU A 18 -7.64 -13.73 11.02
C LEU A 18 -6.98 -14.97 10.39
N LYS A 19 -5.65 -15.08 10.52
CA LYS A 19 -4.90 -16.27 10.05
C LYS A 19 -5.33 -17.55 10.77
N GLN A 20 -5.64 -17.48 12.07
CA GLN A 20 -6.10 -18.63 12.85
C GLN A 20 -7.52 -19.10 12.45
N HIS A 21 -8.39 -18.17 12.03
CA HIS A 21 -9.77 -18.45 11.62
C HIS A 21 -9.98 -18.29 10.10
N ARG A 22 -8.97 -18.63 9.29
CA ARG A 22 -8.95 -18.39 7.83
C ARG A 22 -10.21 -18.91 7.11
N LYS A 23 -10.73 -20.07 7.50
CA LYS A 23 -11.94 -20.66 6.89
C LYS A 23 -13.18 -19.77 7.06
N LEU A 24 -13.39 -19.24 8.26
CA LEU A 24 -14.53 -18.38 8.57
C LEU A 24 -14.40 -17.03 7.86
N PHE A 25 -13.18 -16.50 7.81
CA PHE A 25 -12.87 -15.24 7.13
C PHE A 25 -13.09 -15.34 5.60
N THR A 26 -12.57 -16.39 4.94
CA THR A 26 -12.79 -16.62 3.52
C THR A 26 -14.28 -16.78 3.19
N PHE A 27 -15.03 -17.48 4.04
CA PHE A 27 -16.48 -17.59 3.89
C PHE A 27 -17.16 -16.20 3.97
N GLY A 28 -16.77 -15.37 4.94
CA GLY A 28 -17.28 -14.00 5.07
C GLY A 28 -16.99 -13.12 3.85
N VAL A 29 -15.75 -13.14 3.35
CA VAL A 29 -15.37 -12.38 2.14
C VAL A 29 -16.14 -12.87 0.91
N SER A 30 -16.24 -14.20 0.72
CA SER A 30 -16.99 -14.79 -0.39
C SER A 30 -18.48 -14.49 -0.32
N PHE A 31 -19.05 -14.46 0.89
CA PHE A 31 -20.46 -14.12 1.07
C PHE A 31 -20.69 -12.63 0.80
N GLY A 32 -19.79 -11.75 1.24
CA GLY A 32 -19.86 -10.32 0.96
C GLY A 32 -19.76 -9.99 -0.54
N THR A 33 -18.82 -10.61 -1.26
CA THR A 33 -18.69 -10.42 -2.72
C THR A 33 -19.89 -11.00 -3.47
N PHE A 34 -20.49 -12.10 -2.99
CA PHE A 34 -21.72 -12.64 -3.54
C PHE A 34 -22.91 -11.67 -3.42
N LEU A 35 -23.09 -11.02 -2.26
CA LEU A 35 -24.15 -10.02 -2.07
C LEU A 35 -23.96 -8.79 -2.99
N LEU A 36 -22.72 -8.31 -3.12
CA LEU A 36 -22.41 -7.21 -4.05
C LEU A 36 -22.65 -7.62 -5.51
N ALA A 37 -22.31 -8.85 -5.88
CA ALA A 37 -22.57 -9.39 -7.21
C ALA A 37 -24.08 -9.48 -7.50
N LEU A 38 -24.90 -9.89 -6.53
CA LEU A 38 -26.37 -9.90 -6.69
C LEU A 38 -26.93 -8.50 -7.00
N PHE A 39 -26.40 -7.46 -6.37
CA PHE A 39 -26.81 -6.09 -6.66
C PHE A 39 -26.52 -5.69 -8.12
N CYS A 40 -25.36 -6.11 -8.65
CA CYS A 40 -24.94 -5.85 -10.03
C CYS A 40 -25.69 -6.65 -11.10
N ILE A 41 -26.46 -7.69 -10.74
CA ILE A 41 -27.21 -8.55 -11.70
C ILE A 41 -28.70 -8.14 -11.80
N THR A 42 -29.14 -7.15 -11.01
CA THR A 42 -30.51 -6.61 -11.11
C THR A 42 -30.78 -5.92 -12.46
N ASN A 43 -32.05 -5.62 -12.79
CA ASN A 43 -32.42 -4.99 -14.07
C ASN A 43 -31.69 -3.65 -14.36
N GLY A 44 -31.25 -2.93 -13.32
CA GLY A 44 -30.43 -1.70 -13.43
C GLY A 44 -28.93 -1.93 -13.20
N GLY A 45 -28.49 -3.18 -13.09
CA GLY A 45 -27.15 -3.58 -12.68
C GLY A 45 -26.05 -3.12 -13.63
N ILE A 46 -26.33 -3.02 -14.93
CA ILE A 46 -25.36 -2.53 -15.92
C ILE A 46 -24.90 -1.10 -15.62
N TYR A 47 -25.79 -0.22 -15.16
CA TYR A 47 -25.43 1.15 -14.79
C TYR A 47 -24.53 1.19 -13.56
N VAL A 48 -24.80 0.34 -12.57
CA VAL A 48 -23.96 0.19 -11.37
C VAL A 48 -22.59 -0.37 -11.77
N LEU A 49 -22.56 -1.39 -12.62
CA LEU A 49 -21.35 -2.01 -13.11
C LEU A 49 -20.47 -1.00 -13.85
N THR A 50 -21.03 -0.23 -14.79
CA THR A 50 -20.28 0.80 -15.54
C THR A 50 -19.73 1.90 -14.62
N LEU A 51 -20.50 2.30 -13.60
CA LEU A 51 -20.05 3.27 -12.61
C LEU A 51 -18.88 2.71 -11.78
N LEU A 52 -18.99 1.48 -11.28
CA LEU A 52 -17.92 0.82 -10.53
C LEU A 52 -16.68 0.59 -11.37
N ASP A 53 -16.82 0.14 -12.61
CA ASP A 53 -15.71 -0.12 -13.52
C ASP A 53 -14.91 1.17 -13.81
N THR A 54 -15.62 2.27 -14.09
CA THR A 54 -14.96 3.53 -14.41
C THR A 54 -14.27 4.17 -13.19
N PHE A 55 -14.96 4.23 -12.05
CA PHE A 55 -14.46 4.93 -10.87
C PHE A 55 -13.56 4.06 -9.99
N ALA A 56 -13.96 2.82 -9.69
CA ALA A 56 -13.21 1.94 -8.80
C ALA A 56 -12.08 1.20 -9.52
N ALA A 57 -12.31 0.63 -10.70
CA ALA A 57 -11.27 -0.08 -11.43
C ALA A 57 -10.41 0.85 -12.29
N GLY A 58 -10.98 1.87 -12.92
CA GLY A 58 -10.24 2.83 -13.73
C GLY A 58 -9.44 3.83 -12.89
N THR A 59 -10.13 4.80 -12.29
CA THR A 59 -9.44 5.94 -11.66
C THR A 59 -8.64 5.57 -10.41
N SER A 60 -9.16 4.69 -9.54
CA SER A 60 -8.47 4.33 -8.30
C SER A 60 -7.22 3.47 -8.51
N ILE A 61 -7.26 2.47 -9.39
CA ILE A 61 -6.10 1.59 -9.61
C ILE A 61 -4.95 2.36 -10.26
N LEU A 62 -5.25 3.24 -11.22
CA LEU A 62 -4.25 4.05 -11.91
C LEU A 62 -3.50 4.94 -10.92
N PHE A 63 -4.23 5.54 -9.98
CA PHE A 63 -3.63 6.32 -8.91
C PHE A 63 -2.81 5.46 -7.94
N ALA A 64 -3.31 4.29 -7.54
CA ALA A 64 -2.59 3.38 -6.65
C ALA A 64 -1.26 2.93 -7.26
N VAL A 65 -1.27 2.49 -8.53
CA VAL A 65 -0.06 2.05 -9.25
C VAL A 65 0.93 3.20 -9.47
N LEU A 66 0.45 4.42 -9.72
CA LEU A 66 1.32 5.60 -9.80
C LEU A 66 2.05 5.84 -8.47
N MET A 67 1.32 5.80 -7.35
CA MET A 67 1.90 5.98 -6.01
C MET A 67 2.88 4.86 -5.66
N GLU A 68 2.56 3.62 -5.98
CA GLU A 68 3.47 2.47 -5.80
C GLU A 68 4.75 2.61 -6.64
N ALA A 69 4.61 3.00 -7.91
CA ALA A 69 5.77 3.18 -8.81
C ALA A 69 6.70 4.30 -8.33
N ILE A 70 6.14 5.43 -7.87
CA ILE A 70 6.93 6.53 -7.27
C ILE A 70 7.57 6.05 -5.96
N GLY A 71 6.81 5.33 -5.12
CA GLY A 71 7.27 4.67 -3.90
C GLY A 71 8.53 3.83 -4.13
N VAL A 72 8.46 2.86 -5.03
CA VAL A 72 9.57 1.94 -5.32
C VAL A 72 10.74 2.67 -5.99
N SER A 73 10.45 3.53 -6.97
CA SER A 73 11.50 4.12 -7.81
C SER A 73 12.31 5.21 -7.09
N TRP A 74 11.65 6.05 -6.29
CA TRP A 74 12.25 7.25 -5.70
C TRP A 74 12.42 7.14 -4.18
N PHE A 75 11.44 6.59 -3.45
CA PHE A 75 11.55 6.45 -1.99
C PHE A 75 12.40 5.24 -1.59
N TYR A 76 12.09 4.06 -2.12
CA TYR A 76 12.89 2.85 -1.87
C TYR A 76 14.21 2.87 -2.64
N GLY A 77 14.18 3.37 -3.87
CA GLY A 77 15.35 3.53 -4.73
C GLY A 77 15.65 2.28 -5.56
N VAL A 78 15.79 2.48 -6.88
CA VAL A 78 16.02 1.40 -7.84
C VAL A 78 17.32 0.62 -7.60
N ASP A 79 18.30 1.25 -6.94
CA ASP A 79 19.57 0.60 -6.64
C ASP A 79 19.42 -0.49 -5.58
N ARG A 80 18.64 -0.22 -4.52
CA ARG A 80 18.28 -1.20 -3.48
C ARG A 80 17.41 -2.31 -4.06
N PHE A 81 16.40 -1.94 -4.84
CA PHE A 81 15.54 -2.90 -5.52
C PHE A 81 16.34 -3.86 -6.44
N SER A 82 17.34 -3.33 -7.14
CA SER A 82 18.24 -4.15 -7.96
C SER A 82 19.12 -5.09 -7.13
N GLU A 83 19.48 -4.72 -5.91
CA GLU A 83 20.25 -5.57 -4.98
C GLU A 83 19.36 -6.68 -4.40
N ASP A 84 18.11 -6.38 -4.05
CA ASP A 84 17.15 -7.39 -3.58
C ASP A 84 16.88 -8.45 -4.64
N ILE A 85 16.68 -8.02 -5.90
CA ILE A 85 16.53 -8.96 -7.03
C ILE A 85 17.77 -9.83 -7.21
N GLN A 86 18.96 -9.24 -7.04
CA GLN A 86 20.21 -10.00 -7.12
C GLN A 86 20.32 -11.04 -5.99
N GLN A 87 19.84 -10.73 -4.79
CA GLN A 87 19.82 -11.68 -3.67
C GLN A 87 18.81 -12.81 -3.89
N MET A 88 17.66 -12.53 -4.51
CA MET A 88 16.63 -13.55 -4.79
C MET A 88 16.98 -14.45 -5.98
N MET A 89 17.50 -13.87 -7.05
CA MET A 89 17.68 -14.55 -8.34
C MET A 89 19.14 -14.90 -8.64
N GLY A 90 20.10 -14.39 -7.86
CA GLY A 90 21.54 -14.62 -8.04
C GLY A 90 22.22 -13.75 -9.11
N PHE A 91 21.46 -12.98 -9.92
CA PHE A 91 22.00 -12.10 -10.95
C PHE A 91 21.47 -10.67 -10.82
N LYS A 92 22.33 -9.68 -11.12
CA LYS A 92 21.94 -8.26 -11.06
C LYS A 92 21.23 -7.85 -12.35
N PRO A 93 20.03 -7.26 -12.29
CA PRO A 93 19.38 -6.73 -13.47
C PRO A 93 20.24 -5.61 -14.09
N GLY A 94 20.37 -5.65 -15.43
CA GLY A 94 21.20 -4.72 -16.18
C GLY A 94 20.74 -3.26 -16.07
N LEU A 95 21.61 -2.33 -16.52
CA LEU A 95 21.36 -0.88 -16.47
C LEU A 95 20.09 -0.46 -17.22
N TYR A 96 19.74 -1.17 -18.30
CA TYR A 96 18.50 -0.94 -19.05
C TYR A 96 17.25 -1.10 -18.19
N TRP A 97 17.16 -2.19 -17.43
CA TRP A 97 16.01 -2.47 -16.56
C TRP A 97 15.91 -1.45 -15.42
N ARG A 98 17.04 -1.05 -14.85
CA ARG A 98 17.09 -0.02 -13.80
C ARG A 98 16.64 1.34 -14.32
N LEU A 99 17.07 1.72 -15.53
CA LEU A 99 16.65 2.99 -16.14
C LEU A 99 15.16 2.97 -16.52
N CYS A 100 14.66 1.82 -16.99
CA CYS A 100 13.25 1.60 -17.28
C CYS A 100 12.39 1.79 -16.02
N TRP A 101 12.75 1.17 -14.90
CA TRP A 101 12.00 1.34 -13.65
C TRP A 101 12.10 2.74 -13.08
N LYS A 102 13.26 3.40 -13.17
CA LYS A 102 13.45 4.73 -12.60
C LYS A 102 12.70 5.84 -13.35
N PHE A 103 12.66 5.76 -14.68
CA PHE A 103 12.17 6.85 -15.52
C PHE A 103 11.00 6.44 -16.41
N VAL A 104 11.11 5.30 -17.11
CA VAL A 104 10.11 4.93 -18.13
C VAL A 104 8.78 4.55 -17.48
N SER A 105 8.79 3.72 -16.43
CA SER A 105 7.57 3.28 -15.75
C SER A 105 6.79 4.44 -15.11
N PRO A 106 7.40 5.30 -14.27
CA PRO A 106 6.69 6.46 -13.71
C PRO A 106 6.23 7.45 -14.78
N ALA A 107 7.04 7.70 -15.83
CA ALA A 107 6.65 8.62 -16.90
C ALA A 107 5.46 8.09 -17.72
N PHE A 108 5.45 6.79 -18.03
CA PHE A 108 4.35 6.15 -18.74
C PHE A 108 3.05 6.17 -17.91
N LEU A 109 3.13 5.84 -16.61
CA LEU A 109 1.98 5.91 -15.72
C LEU A 109 1.45 7.34 -15.57
N LEU A 110 2.34 8.32 -15.42
CA LEU A 110 1.97 9.74 -15.36
C LEU A 110 1.31 10.21 -16.66
N PHE A 111 1.81 9.78 -17.82
CA PHE A 111 1.18 10.05 -19.11
C PHE A 111 -0.25 9.50 -19.19
N VAL A 112 -0.44 8.22 -18.81
CA VAL A 112 -1.77 7.59 -18.80
C VAL A 112 -2.74 8.32 -17.87
N VAL A 113 -2.29 8.73 -16.68
CA VAL A 113 -3.10 9.50 -15.73
C VAL A 113 -3.49 10.87 -16.30
N ILE A 114 -2.56 11.59 -16.94
CA ILE A 114 -2.86 12.88 -17.57
C ILE A 114 -3.90 12.72 -18.70
N VAL A 115 -3.72 11.73 -19.57
CA VAL A 115 -4.68 11.43 -20.65
C VAL A 115 -6.04 11.05 -20.08
N SER A 116 -6.08 10.28 -18.99
CA SER A 116 -7.31 9.89 -18.29
C SER A 116 -8.05 11.11 -17.72
N ILE A 117 -7.33 12.07 -17.13
CA ILE A 117 -7.92 13.32 -16.60
C ILE A 117 -8.44 14.20 -17.74
N ILE A 118 -7.68 14.35 -18.83
CA ILE A 118 -8.08 15.20 -19.98
C ILE A 118 -9.31 14.62 -20.68
N ASN A 119 -9.39 13.30 -20.82
CA ASN A 119 -10.53 12.62 -21.44
C ASN A 119 -11.66 12.31 -20.46
N PHE A 120 -11.63 12.85 -19.24
CA PHE A 120 -12.68 12.66 -18.26
C PHE A 120 -13.97 13.35 -18.74
N LYS A 121 -14.86 12.58 -19.37
CA LYS A 121 -16.20 13.01 -19.76
C LYS A 121 -17.19 12.57 -18.69
N PRO A 122 -18.27 13.35 -18.44
CA PRO A 122 -19.35 12.90 -17.57
C PRO A 122 -19.85 11.54 -18.05
N LEU A 123 -20.01 10.62 -17.09
CA LEU A 123 -20.37 9.23 -17.35
C LEU A 123 -21.67 9.20 -18.18
N THR A 124 -21.58 8.65 -19.39
CA THR A 124 -22.71 8.45 -20.30
C THR A 124 -22.69 6.99 -20.71
N TYR A 125 -23.84 6.33 -20.62
CA TYR A 125 -24.00 4.96 -21.10
C TYR A 125 -25.14 4.95 -22.11
N ASP A 126 -24.79 4.69 -23.36
CA ASP A 126 -25.66 4.89 -24.53
C ASP A 126 -26.33 6.28 -24.52
N ASP A 127 -27.66 6.34 -24.47
CA ASP A 127 -28.46 7.56 -24.44
C ASP A 127 -28.74 8.09 -23.01
N TYR A 128 -28.24 7.40 -21.98
CA TYR A 128 -28.48 7.77 -20.59
C TYR A 128 -27.30 8.58 -20.00
N THR A 129 -27.56 9.85 -19.72
CA THR A 129 -26.66 10.71 -18.97
C THR A 129 -26.80 10.42 -17.47
N PHE A 130 -25.72 10.02 -16.81
CA PHE A 130 -25.78 9.75 -15.38
C PHE A 130 -26.10 11.03 -14.60
N PRO A 131 -27.03 10.96 -13.64
CA PRO A 131 -27.37 12.10 -12.82
C PRO A 131 -26.19 12.51 -11.92
N LEU A 132 -26.11 13.80 -11.58
CA LEU A 132 -25.02 14.38 -10.78
C LEU A 132 -24.79 13.69 -9.42
N TRP A 133 -25.82 13.10 -8.82
CA TRP A 133 -25.68 12.35 -7.57
C TRP A 133 -24.90 11.04 -7.78
N ALA A 134 -25.08 10.36 -8.91
CA ALA A 134 -24.38 9.12 -9.23
C ALA A 134 -22.89 9.40 -9.45
N ASN A 135 -22.56 10.50 -10.14
CA ASN A 135 -21.17 10.95 -10.28
C ASN A 135 -20.52 11.23 -8.90
N ARG A 136 -21.26 11.88 -7.98
CA ARG A 136 -20.76 12.11 -6.61
C ARG A 136 -20.50 10.80 -5.84
N ILE A 137 -21.36 9.79 -6.00
CA ILE A 137 -21.13 8.46 -5.42
C ILE A 137 -19.90 7.79 -6.04
N GLY A 138 -19.74 7.86 -7.36
CA GLY A 138 -18.57 7.34 -8.06
C GLY A 138 -17.26 7.93 -7.55
N TRP A 139 -17.20 9.26 -7.43
CA TRP A 139 -16.05 9.94 -6.81
C TRP A 139 -15.86 9.58 -5.33
N GLY A 140 -16.95 9.37 -4.58
CA GLY A 140 -16.86 8.89 -3.19
C GLY A 140 -16.19 7.52 -3.10
N ILE A 141 -16.56 6.58 -3.98
CA ILE A 141 -15.94 5.26 -4.07
C ILE A 141 -14.47 5.39 -4.47
N ALA A 142 -14.17 6.20 -5.49
CA ALA A 142 -12.80 6.40 -5.96
C ALA A 142 -11.90 6.99 -4.86
N LEU A 143 -12.35 8.06 -4.21
CA LEU A 143 -11.61 8.74 -3.14
C LEU A 143 -11.45 7.90 -1.88
N SER A 144 -12.41 7.01 -1.58
CA SER A 144 -12.32 6.14 -0.39
C SER A 144 -11.10 5.23 -0.41
N SER A 145 -10.69 4.75 -1.59
CA SER A 145 -9.45 3.98 -1.74
C SER A 145 -8.22 4.88 -1.82
N MET A 146 -8.29 5.99 -2.56
CA MET A 146 -7.17 6.91 -2.73
C MET A 146 -6.72 7.56 -1.42
N ILE A 147 -7.65 7.82 -0.48
CA ILE A 147 -7.34 8.45 0.81
C ILE A 147 -6.66 7.49 1.80
N LEU A 148 -6.76 6.17 1.62
CA LEU A 148 -6.12 5.20 2.52
C LEU A 148 -4.60 5.34 2.52
N VAL A 149 -3.99 5.58 1.36
CA VAL A 149 -2.54 5.76 1.21
C VAL A 149 -2.03 6.97 2.02
N PRO A 150 -2.52 8.22 1.79
CA PRO A 150 -2.09 9.36 2.59
C PRO A 150 -2.54 9.27 4.05
N ALA A 151 -3.72 8.71 4.35
CA ALA A 151 -4.15 8.51 5.73
C ALA A 151 -3.18 7.61 6.50
N TYR A 152 -2.69 6.53 5.88
CA TYR A 152 -1.69 5.66 6.49
C TYR A 152 -0.35 6.38 6.73
N ILE A 153 0.10 7.19 5.75
CA ILE A 153 1.30 8.04 5.90
C ILE A 153 1.14 8.99 7.09
N ILE A 154 0.00 9.69 7.20
CA ILE A 154 -0.28 10.63 8.30
C ILE A 154 -0.34 9.88 9.63
N TYR A 155 -1.03 8.74 9.69
CA TYR A 155 -1.13 7.92 10.89
C TYR A 155 0.25 7.49 11.40
N LYS A 156 1.10 6.96 10.51
CA LYS A 156 2.49 6.60 10.85
C LYS A 156 3.29 7.83 11.27
N PHE A 157 3.15 8.95 10.57
CA PHE A 157 3.86 10.19 10.89
C PHE A 157 3.48 10.77 12.27
N MET A 158 2.21 10.60 12.68
CA MET A 158 1.73 11.01 14.00
C MET A 158 2.16 10.04 15.11
N SER A 159 2.25 8.74 14.81
CA SER A 159 2.65 7.73 15.81
C SER A 159 4.15 7.74 16.10
N VAL A 160 4.99 8.20 15.16
CA VAL A 160 6.45 8.28 15.35
C VAL A 160 6.81 9.56 16.11
N ARG A 161 7.54 9.40 17.22
CA ARG A 161 8.05 10.51 18.04
C ARG A 161 9.41 10.97 17.52
N GLY A 162 9.60 12.27 17.31
CA GLY A 162 10.88 12.84 16.83
C GLY A 162 10.71 14.20 16.14
N THR A 163 11.79 14.74 15.59
CA THR A 163 11.77 15.95 14.73
C THR A 163 11.27 15.63 13.31
N PHE A 164 10.83 16.64 12.54
CA PHE A 164 10.27 16.44 11.18
C PHE A 164 11.19 15.63 10.24
N LYS A 165 12.49 15.89 10.27
CA LYS A 165 13.48 15.20 9.42
C LYS A 165 13.69 13.75 9.86
N GLU A 166 13.74 13.50 11.17
CA GLU A 166 13.89 12.15 11.73
C GLU A 166 12.65 11.29 11.47
N ARG A 167 11.45 11.86 11.60
CA ARG A 167 10.20 11.16 11.28
C ARG A 167 10.15 10.75 9.81
N LEU A 168 10.48 11.68 8.91
CA LEU A 168 10.49 11.39 7.47
C LEU A 168 11.54 10.32 7.12
N ALA A 169 12.76 10.44 7.67
CA ALA A 169 13.81 9.44 7.46
C ALA A 169 13.41 8.05 7.99
N TYR A 170 12.79 7.99 9.18
CA TYR A 170 12.30 6.74 9.76
C TYR A 170 11.18 6.12 8.92
N CYS A 171 10.24 6.92 8.41
CA CYS A 171 9.15 6.44 7.55
C CYS A 171 9.61 5.92 6.18
N ILE A 172 10.73 6.41 5.66
CA ILE A 172 11.29 5.98 4.36
C ILE A 172 12.23 4.76 4.55
N THR A 173 12.67 4.48 5.78
CA THR A 173 13.55 3.34 6.05
C THR A 173 12.75 2.04 6.13
N PRO A 174 13.11 1.01 5.34
CA PRO A 174 12.37 -0.25 5.30
C PRO A 174 12.55 -1.06 6.59
N GLU A 175 11.49 -1.77 7.03
CA GLU A 175 11.41 -2.46 8.33
C GLU A 175 12.56 -3.47 8.58
N ASN A 176 13.05 -4.13 7.54
CA ASN A 176 14.20 -5.03 7.60
C ASN A 176 15.50 -4.34 8.06
N GLU A 177 15.63 -3.03 7.82
CA GLU A 177 16.78 -2.24 8.25
C GLU A 177 16.54 -1.56 9.61
N HIS A 178 15.37 -1.67 10.25
CA HIS A 178 15.13 -1.04 11.57
C HIS A 178 16.04 -1.63 12.65
N GLN A 179 16.41 -2.90 12.52
CA GLN A 179 17.41 -3.54 13.39
C GLN A 179 18.82 -3.00 13.15
N LEU A 180 19.17 -2.61 11.92
CA LEU A 180 20.46 -2.01 11.56
C LEU A 180 20.54 -0.53 11.96
N VAL A 181 19.42 0.18 11.90
CA VAL A 181 19.24 1.52 12.50
C VAL A 181 19.38 1.44 14.02
N ALA A 182 18.76 0.44 14.66
CA ALA A 182 18.91 0.16 16.10
C ALA A 182 20.37 -0.14 16.50
N GLN A 183 21.14 -0.76 15.60
CA GLN A 183 22.56 -1.08 15.79
C GLN A 183 23.52 0.03 15.35
N GLY A 184 23.01 1.19 14.90
CA GLY A 184 23.82 2.36 14.54
C GLY A 184 24.61 2.25 13.23
N ASN A 185 24.34 1.23 12.41
CA ASN A 185 25.08 0.98 11.16
C ASN A 185 24.18 1.25 9.94
N VAL A 186 23.94 2.54 9.67
CA VAL A 186 23.03 2.98 8.60
C VAL A 186 23.82 3.67 7.49
N ARG A 187 23.60 3.25 6.24
CA ARG A 187 24.24 3.84 5.04
C ARG A 187 23.73 5.25 4.67
N GLN A 188 22.61 5.74 5.23
CA GLN A 188 22.08 7.07 4.88
C GLN A 188 21.63 7.98 6.03
N PHE A 189 21.18 7.48 7.18
CA PHE A 189 20.78 8.37 8.29
C PHE A 189 21.20 7.82 9.65
N LYS A 190 22.16 8.51 10.26
CA LYS A 190 22.56 8.28 11.65
C LYS A 190 21.46 8.81 12.55
N ALA A 191 20.57 7.93 13.01
CA ALA A 191 19.67 8.24 14.12
C ALA A 191 20.55 8.41 15.37
N TYR A 192 21.03 9.63 15.59
CA TYR A 192 21.60 9.99 16.87
C TYR A 192 20.47 9.89 17.90
N THR A 193 20.70 9.09 18.95
CA THR A 193 19.85 8.90 20.14
C THR A 193 19.01 7.62 20.20
N LEU A 194 19.67 6.46 20.13
CA LEU A 194 19.15 5.19 20.67
C LEU A 194 19.62 4.93 22.11
N ALA A 195 19.94 5.98 22.87
CA ALA A 195 20.22 5.87 24.30
C ALA A 195 19.05 5.40 25.19
N PRO A 196 17.74 5.56 24.85
CA PRO A 196 16.67 5.13 25.75
C PRO A 196 16.18 3.69 25.56
N LEU A 197 16.45 3.04 24.41
CA LEU A 197 15.85 1.75 24.06
C LEU A 197 16.69 0.55 24.53
N GLU A 198 18.02 0.63 24.47
CA GLU A 198 18.89 -0.36 25.12
C GLU A 198 18.64 -0.42 26.63
N ARG A 199 18.45 0.73 27.29
CA ARG A 199 18.20 0.78 28.73
C ARG A 199 16.88 0.09 29.13
N ARG A 200 15.89 0.02 28.24
CA ARG A 200 14.63 -0.72 28.49
C ARG A 200 14.75 -2.22 28.21
N LEU A 201 15.57 -2.64 27.26
CA LEU A 201 15.82 -4.06 26.99
C LEU A 201 16.72 -4.70 28.05
N THR A 202 17.70 -3.98 28.62
CA THR A 202 18.50 -4.48 29.75
C THR A 202 17.66 -4.66 31.01
N ILE A 203 16.79 -3.68 31.35
CA ILE A 203 15.91 -3.78 32.52
C ILE A 203 14.91 -4.94 32.38
N VAL A 204 14.35 -5.17 31.19
CA VAL A 204 13.43 -6.31 30.97
C VAL A 204 14.18 -7.65 30.98
N ARG A 205 15.43 -7.69 30.52
CA ARG A 205 16.27 -8.90 30.58
C ARG A 205 16.73 -9.21 32.01
N ASP A 206 17.02 -8.20 32.82
CA ASP A 206 17.32 -8.36 34.25
C ASP A 206 16.09 -8.77 35.06
N LEU A 207 14.89 -8.28 34.68
CA LEU A 207 13.62 -8.69 35.31
C LEU A 207 13.14 -10.09 34.89
N ALA A 208 13.45 -10.53 33.66
CA ALA A 208 13.08 -11.86 33.17
C ALA A 208 14.10 -12.95 33.53
N GLY A 209 15.28 -12.57 34.04
CA GLY A 209 16.40 -13.46 34.35
C GLY A 209 16.39 -14.06 35.76
N ASN A 210 15.42 -13.74 36.63
CA ASN A 210 15.38 -14.32 37.98
C ASN A 210 14.01 -14.91 38.37
N PRO A 211 13.68 -16.12 37.91
CA PRO A 211 12.76 -17.01 38.60
C PRO A 211 13.55 -18.14 39.26
N GLY A 212 14.16 -17.91 40.44
CA GLY A 212 14.73 -19.03 41.19
C GLY A 212 15.75 -18.76 42.30
N GLN A 213 15.58 -17.76 43.16
CA GLN A 213 16.20 -17.78 44.50
C GLN A 213 15.31 -17.07 45.54
N THR A 214 14.49 -17.85 46.23
CA THR A 214 14.31 -17.90 47.70
C THR A 214 13.62 -19.22 48.02
#